data_AF-A0A803R701-F1
#
_entry.id   AF-A0A803R701-F1
#
_cell.length_a   1.000
_cell.length_b   1.000
_cell.length_c   1.000
_cell.angle_alpha   90.00
_cell.angle_beta   90.00
_cell.angle_gamma   90.00
#
_symmetry.space_group_name_H-M   'P 1'
#
loop_
_entity.id
_entity.type
_entity.pdbx_description
1 polymer ?
#
loop_
_entity_poly.entity_id
_entity_poly.type
_entity_poly.pdbx_seq_one_letter_code
_entity_poly.pdbx_strand_id
1 'polypeptide(L)'
;MIIDLDAHQGNGHETDFSNDSRVYILDMFNPGIYPLDYEARRYIDQKVEVVSGTRTHEYLQKLDEALEVAAHAFDPELIIYNAGTDILDGDPLGRLKVILS
;
A
#
# COMPACT_ATOMS: atom_id res chain seq x y z
N MET A 1 -0.39 -5.21 -12.39
CA MET A 1 -0.73 -4.98 -10.97
C MET A 1 0.32 -4.08 -10.34
N ILE A 2 -0.10 -3.16 -9.51
CA ILE A 2 0.76 -2.33 -8.66
C ILE A 2 0.60 -2.82 -7.22
N ILE A 3 1.72 -3.06 -6.55
CA ILE A 3 1.81 -3.31 -5.12
C ILE A 3 2.58 -2.12 -4.56
N ASP A 4 1.89 -1.20 -3.89
CA ASP A 4 2.52 -0.07 -3.21
C ASP A 4 2.59 -0.30 -1.71
N LEU A 5 3.81 -0.32 -1.19
CA LEU A 5 4.14 -0.53 0.22
C LEU A 5 4.86 0.68 0.85
N ASP A 6 4.84 1.84 0.19
CA ASP A 6 5.22 3.11 0.81
C ASP A 6 4.29 3.42 2.00
N ALA A 7 4.81 4.10 3.03
CA ALA A 7 3.98 4.47 4.17
C ALA A 7 2.89 5.48 3.77
N HIS A 8 3.12 6.30 2.75
CA HIS A 8 2.18 7.24 2.18
C HIS A 8 1.34 6.58 1.09
N GLN A 9 0.08 7.01 0.99
CA GLN A 9 -0.81 6.59 -0.10
C GLN A 9 -0.23 6.94 -1.46
N GLY A 10 -0.28 6.02 -2.41
CA GLY A 10 0.18 6.15 -3.79
C GLY A 10 -0.76 6.95 -4.70
N ASN A 11 -1.31 8.07 -4.22
CA ASN A 11 -2.42 8.81 -4.86
C ASN A 11 -2.18 9.22 -6.33
N GLY A 12 -0.92 9.35 -6.75
CA GLY A 12 -0.56 9.61 -8.15
C GLY A 12 -1.01 8.50 -9.09
N HIS A 13 -0.58 7.25 -8.85
CA HIS A 13 -0.91 6.14 -9.74
C HIS A 13 -2.39 5.71 -9.60
N GLU A 14 -2.99 5.88 -8.43
CA GLU A 14 -4.44 5.73 -8.24
C GLU A 14 -5.24 6.65 -9.18
N THR A 15 -4.82 7.92 -9.27
CA THR A 15 -5.49 8.91 -10.13
C THR A 15 -5.22 8.61 -11.60
N ASP A 16 -3.97 8.33 -11.96
CA ASP A 16 -3.54 8.06 -13.34
C ASP A 16 -4.27 6.85 -13.95
N PHE A 17 -4.58 5.82 -13.14
CA PHE A 17 -5.26 4.60 -13.57
C PHE A 17 -6.73 4.51 -13.17
N SER A 18 -7.33 5.62 -12.71
CA SER A 18 -8.71 5.69 -12.18
C SER A 18 -9.84 5.04 -12.99
N ASN A 19 -9.63 4.82 -14.30
CA ASN A 19 -10.61 4.19 -15.20
C ASN A 19 -10.00 3.06 -16.06
N ASP A 20 -8.85 2.51 -15.67
CA ASP A 20 -8.17 1.43 -16.40
C ASP A 20 -8.27 0.11 -15.64
N SER A 21 -9.31 -0.68 -15.95
CA SER A 21 -9.53 -1.99 -15.32
C SER A 21 -8.48 -3.05 -15.63
N ARG A 22 -7.47 -2.73 -16.46
CA ARG A 22 -6.31 -3.59 -16.70
C ARG A 22 -5.25 -3.42 -15.61
N VAL A 23 -5.40 -2.43 -14.72
CA VAL A 23 -4.49 -2.18 -13.61
C VAL A 23 -5.22 -2.46 -12.30
N TYR A 24 -4.71 -3.43 -11.55
CA TYR A 24 -5.10 -3.68 -10.17
C TYR A 24 -4.13 -2.98 -9.22
N ILE A 25 -4.66 -2.20 -8.28
CA ILE A 25 -3.89 -1.44 -7.29
C ILE A 25 -4.12 -2.03 -5.90
N LEU A 26 -3.07 -2.63 -5.34
CA LEU A 26 -2.95 -2.92 -3.92
C LEU A 26 -2.09 -1.83 -3.30
N ASP A 27 -2.66 -1.05 -2.38
CA ASP A 27 -1.95 0.02 -1.67
C ASP A 27 -2.12 -0.18 -0.15
N MET A 28 -0.97 -0.30 0.53
CA MET A 28 -0.87 -0.54 1.96
C MET A 28 -0.17 0.63 2.66
N PHE A 29 -0.96 1.62 3.08
CA PHE A 29 -0.47 2.90 3.58
C PHE A 29 -1.01 3.25 4.96
N ASN A 30 -0.38 4.24 5.59
CA ASN A 30 -0.83 4.84 6.83
C ASN A 30 -1.86 5.95 6.55
N PRO A 31 -3.16 5.76 6.89
CA PRO A 31 -4.19 6.71 6.51
C PRO A 31 -4.11 8.04 7.26
N GLY A 32 -3.27 8.14 8.30
CA GLY A 32 -3.09 9.31 9.14
C GLY A 32 -1.94 10.24 8.72
N ILE A 33 -1.28 9.99 7.59
CA ILE A 33 -0.20 10.83 7.05
C ILE A 33 -0.53 11.31 5.63
N TYR A 34 0.31 12.20 5.06
CA TYR A 34 0.14 12.71 3.70
C TYR A 34 -0.12 11.56 2.71
N PRO A 35 -0.91 11.73 1.64
CA PRO A 35 -1.58 12.95 1.13
C PRO A 35 -2.98 13.21 1.68
N LEU A 36 -3.60 12.24 2.38
CA LEU A 36 -5.01 12.32 2.81
C LEU A 36 -5.99 12.52 1.63
N ASP A 37 -5.68 11.95 0.47
CA ASP A 37 -6.43 12.15 -0.76
C ASP A 37 -7.57 11.13 -0.89
N TYR A 38 -8.69 11.43 -0.25
CA TYR A 38 -9.85 10.53 -0.22
C TYR A 38 -10.50 10.30 -1.59
N GLU A 39 -10.35 11.20 -2.55
CA GLU A 39 -10.88 10.98 -3.89
C GLU A 39 -10.03 9.96 -4.65
N ALA A 40 -8.70 10.08 -4.59
CA ALA A 40 -7.80 9.09 -5.19
C ALA A 40 -8.00 7.69 -4.56
N ARG A 41 -8.22 7.62 -3.24
CA ARG A 41 -8.50 6.37 -2.49
C ARG A 41 -9.69 5.56 -3.01
N ARG A 42 -10.54 6.13 -3.86
CA ARG A 42 -11.69 5.45 -4.47
C ARG A 42 -11.27 4.56 -5.64
N TYR A 43 -10.07 4.75 -6.17
CA TYR A 43 -9.51 4.00 -7.29
C TYR A 43 -8.55 2.90 -6.85
N ILE A 44 -8.40 2.67 -5.54
CA ILE A 44 -7.66 1.54 -4.99
C ILE A 44 -8.58 0.31 -5.02
N ASP A 45 -8.18 -0.75 -5.71
CA ASP A 45 -8.92 -2.02 -5.72
C ASP A 45 -8.84 -2.71 -4.36
N GLN A 46 -7.64 -2.72 -3.76
CA GLN A 46 -7.41 -3.30 -2.45
C GLN A 46 -6.61 -2.36 -1.54
N LYS A 47 -7.34 -1.74 -0.61
CA LYS A 47 -6.82 -0.80 0.37
C LYS A 47 -6.51 -1.52 1.67
N VAL A 48 -5.27 -1.42 2.15
CA VAL A 48 -4.83 -1.98 3.42
C VAL A 48 -4.33 -0.86 4.33
N GLU A 49 -5.18 -0.40 5.23
CA GLU A 49 -4.78 0.65 6.16
C GLU A 49 -3.92 0.09 7.31
N VAL A 50 -2.73 0.67 7.50
CA VAL A 50 -1.81 0.40 8.61
C VAL A 50 -1.72 1.60 9.54
N VAL A 51 -2.09 1.43 10.80
CA VAL A 51 -2.11 2.55 11.74
C VAL A 51 -0.69 2.94 12.18
N SER A 52 -0.50 4.20 12.56
CA SER A 52 0.78 4.67 13.11
C SER A 52 1.23 3.79 14.28
N GLY A 53 2.50 3.38 14.27
CA GLY A 53 3.07 2.48 15.26
C GLY A 53 2.94 0.99 14.95
N THR A 54 2.30 0.60 13.83
CA THR A 54 2.27 -0.79 13.33
C THR A 54 3.69 -1.36 13.29
N ARG A 55 3.88 -2.54 13.88
CA ARG A 55 5.20 -3.21 14.00
C ARG A 55 5.34 -4.32 12.95
N THR A 56 6.57 -4.76 12.71
CA THR A 56 6.91 -5.79 11.70
C THR A 56 5.95 -6.97 11.64
N HIS A 57 5.61 -7.60 12.76
CA HIS A 57 4.75 -8.79 12.74
C HIS A 57 3.34 -8.49 12.20
N GLU A 58 2.71 -7.42 12.69
CA GLU A 58 1.38 -7.00 12.24
C GLU A 58 1.42 -6.52 10.79
N TYR A 59 2.48 -5.79 10.40
CA TYR A 59 2.68 -5.34 9.03
C TYR A 59 2.76 -6.52 8.06
N LEU A 60 3.63 -7.50 8.36
CA LEU A 60 3.81 -8.68 7.51
C LEU A 60 2.55 -9.55 7.47
N GLN A 61 1.84 -9.71 8.60
CA GLN A 61 0.56 -10.44 8.60
C GLN A 61 -0.46 -9.79 7.65
N LYS A 62 -0.62 -8.47 7.72
CA LYS A 62 -1.53 -7.73 6.82
C LYS A 62 -1.10 -7.86 5.36
N LEU A 63 0.21 -7.81 5.09
CA LEU A 63 0.74 -7.98 3.75
C LEU A 63 0.46 -9.39 3.21
N ASP A 64 0.71 -10.43 3.99
CA ASP A 64 0.45 -11.82 3.60
C ASP A 64 -1.04 -12.05 3.28
N GLU A 65 -1.92 -11.60 4.18
CA GLU A 65 -3.38 -11.64 3.96
C GLU A 65 -3.79 -10.88 2.70
N ALA A 66 -3.18 -9.72 2.47
CA ALA A 66 -3.49 -8.88 1.33
C ALA A 66 -3.04 -9.51 0.00
N LEU A 67 -1.84 -10.11 -0.04
CA LEU A 67 -1.32 -10.79 -1.21
C LEU A 67 -2.14 -12.03 -1.57
N GLU A 68 -2.65 -12.76 -0.57
CA GLU A 68 -3.55 -13.90 -0.81
C GLU A 68 -4.87 -13.45 -1.47
N VAL A 69 -5.47 -12.35 -0.99
CA VAL A 69 -6.66 -11.76 -1.63
C VAL A 69 -6.35 -11.33 -3.06
N ALA A 70 -5.25 -10.61 -3.28
CA ALA A 70 -4.88 -10.12 -4.61
C ALA A 70 -4.64 -11.26 -5.62
N ALA A 71 -4.01 -12.35 -5.18
CA ALA A 71 -3.74 -13.53 -5.99
C ALA A 71 -5.03 -14.23 -6.48
N HIS A 72 -6.15 -14.04 -5.78
CA HIS A 72 -7.46 -14.54 -6.19
C HIS A 72 -8.31 -13.51 -6.95
N ALA A 73 -8.02 -12.21 -6.76
CA ALA A 73 -8.78 -11.12 -7.36
C ALA A 73 -8.31 -10.74 -8.76
N PHE A 74 -7.02 -10.92 -9.07
CA PHE A 74 -6.41 -10.44 -10.31
C PHE A 74 -5.32 -11.40 -10.82
N ASP A 75 -5.23 -11.56 -12.14
CA ASP A 75 -4.22 -12.39 -12.82
C ASP A 75 -3.25 -11.50 -13.62
N PRO A 76 -2.21 -10.92 -12.98
CA PRO A 76 -1.34 -9.95 -13.62
C PRO A 76 -0.29 -10.60 -14.53
N GLU A 77 -0.12 -10.05 -15.73
CA GLU A 77 1.02 -10.37 -16.60
C GLU A 77 2.33 -9.67 -16.15
N LEU A 78 2.20 -8.57 -15.37
CA LEU A 78 3.30 -7.80 -14.82
C LEU A 78 2.92 -7.25 -13.44
N ILE A 79 3.87 -7.32 -12.51
CA ILE A 79 3.79 -6.70 -11.19
C ILE A 79 4.82 -5.57 -11.10
N ILE A 80 4.37 -4.39 -10.70
CA ILE A 80 5.20 -3.26 -10.28
C ILE A 80 5.14 -3.19 -8.77
N TYR A 81 6.29 -3.25 -8.11
CA TYR A 81 6.41 -3.24 -6.66
C TYR A 81 7.10 -1.94 -6.22
N ASN A 82 6.37 -1.05 -5.55
CA ASN A 82 6.93 0.17 -4.97
C ASN A 82 7.39 -0.12 -3.52
N ALA A 83 8.71 -0.07 -3.33
CA ALA A 83 9.38 -0.48 -2.10
C ALA A 83 9.75 0.74 -1.23
N GLY A 84 8.76 1.53 -0.81
CA GLY A 84 8.99 2.70 0.05
C GLY A 84 9.68 2.32 1.36
N THR A 85 10.76 3.02 1.72
CA THR A 85 11.56 2.71 2.91
C THR A 85 11.10 3.45 4.17
N ASP A 86 10.14 4.35 4.04
CA ASP A 86 9.61 5.17 5.12
C ASP A 86 8.66 4.41 6.07
N ILE A 87 8.40 3.13 5.81
CA ILE A 87 7.78 2.20 6.76
C ILE A 87 8.69 1.83 7.94
N LEU A 88 9.99 2.12 7.84
CA LEU A 88 10.99 1.68 8.81
C LEU A 88 10.89 2.45 10.15
N ASP A 89 11.20 1.75 11.24
CA ASP A 89 11.27 2.35 12.58
C ASP A 89 12.32 3.46 12.61
N GLY A 90 11.89 4.64 13.06
CA GLY A 90 12.71 5.84 13.08
C GLY A 90 12.58 6.73 11.85
N ASP A 91 11.82 6.33 10.82
CA ASP A 91 11.46 7.25 9.74
C ASP A 91 10.61 8.41 10.29
N PRO A 92 10.97 9.68 9.98
CA PRO A 92 10.29 10.84 10.56
C PRO A 92 8.89 11.10 10.00
N LEU A 93 8.52 10.51 8.87
CA LEU A 93 7.29 10.81 8.13
C LEU A 93 6.31 9.63 8.10
N GLY A 94 6.78 8.40 7.88
CA GLY A 94 5.91 7.23 7.71
C GLY A 94 5.20 6.75 8.98
N ARG A 95 5.79 7.03 10.16
CA ARG A 95 5.23 6.72 11.50
C ARG A 95 4.91 5.24 11.74
N LEU A 96 5.52 4.33 11.00
CA LEU A 96 5.47 2.90 11.26
C LEU A 96 6.69 2.46 12.07
N LYS A 97 6.71 1.19 12.49
CA LYS A 97 7.76 0.60 13.34
C LYS A 97 8.24 -0.73 12.80
N VAL A 98 8.44 -0.79 11.48
CA VAL A 98 8.99 -1.98 10.82
C VAL A 98 10.51 -1.97 10.98
N ILE A 99 11.07 -3.09 11.42
CA ILE A 99 12.52 -3.30 11.49
C ILE A 99 12.96 -4.34 10.47
N LEU A 100 14.18 -4.19 9.96
CA LEU A 100 14.85 -5.22 9.16
C LEU A 100 15.42 -6.28 10.11
N SER A 101 15.14 -7.55 9.82
CA SER A 101 15.65 -8.71 10.56
C SER A 101 16.90 -9.30 9.93
#